data_AF-A0A084XWS7-F1
#
_entry.id   AF-A0A084XWS7-F1
#
_cell.length_a   1.000
_cell.length_b   1.000
_cell.length_c   1.000
_cell.angle_alpha   90.00
_cell.angle_beta   90.00
_cell.angle_gamma   90.00
#
_symmetry.space_group_name_H-M   'P 1'
#
loop_
_entity.id
_entity.type
_entity.pdbx_description
1 polymer ?
#
loop_
_entity_poly.entity_id
_entity_poly.type
_entity_poly.pdbx_seq_one_letter_code
_entity_poly.pdbx_strand_id
1 'polypeptide(L)'
;MDIEERCLYKGRMEAELEALRVRPIEKREEGRYRELMAQHHYLGDLAKIGHTLWYVAACGEDWAALLSFSAAAWKCGVRDRWIGWDFRHQYDRLGLIANNSRFLILPDWHRPNLGSKVLSLCQERIVADWQDRFGKRLLLLETFVDPSRFQGTVYRAANWTCLGLTQGFRRTRAGYTAHSESPKLVFVRPLQRDAPAQLSRAFLPPAYAQGVPRMMLSAEQMRLLPDFFAAIPDPRRAQGRRHPLPSVLAIATAATLCGMRGYKAIAAWAKDLKPRARERFRCRREQGIYRVPSESILRDVLIRVDPTALDKACQQWNQAYARDDQSLAVDGKTMRNAKDEQGAQTHILSVVGHQTGTCHTQKKSAHCP
;
A
#
# COMPACT_ATOMS: atom_id res chain seq x y z
N MET A 1 -26.50 -19.44 -42.79
CA MET A 1 -25.02 -19.44 -42.91
C MET A 1 -24.60 -20.85 -43.21
N ASP A 2 -24.14 -21.06 -44.42
CA ASP A 2 -23.71 -22.37 -44.92
C ASP A 2 -22.42 -22.84 -44.19
N ILE A 3 -22.06 -24.12 -44.28
CA ILE A 3 -20.91 -24.72 -43.59
C ILE A 3 -19.59 -24.06 -44.04
N GLU A 4 -19.49 -23.72 -45.33
CA GLU A 4 -18.34 -23.04 -45.91
C GLU A 4 -18.21 -21.58 -45.42
N GLU A 5 -19.33 -20.84 -45.34
CA GLU A 5 -19.33 -19.49 -44.75
C GLU A 5 -18.90 -19.51 -43.27
N ARG A 6 -19.30 -20.54 -42.51
CA ARG A 6 -18.87 -20.72 -41.11
C ARG A 6 -17.36 -20.96 -41.00
N CYS A 7 -16.79 -21.76 -41.90
CA CYS A 7 -15.35 -22.03 -41.91
C CYS A 7 -14.54 -20.79 -42.28
N LEU A 8 -14.96 -20.05 -43.31
CA LEU A 8 -14.32 -18.81 -43.73
C LEU A 8 -14.41 -17.71 -42.65
N TYR A 9 -15.57 -17.55 -42.02
CA TYR A 9 -15.76 -16.62 -40.90
C TYR A 9 -14.84 -16.95 -39.71
N LYS A 10 -14.74 -18.24 -39.37
CA LYS A 10 -13.88 -18.70 -38.27
C LYS A 10 -12.40 -18.46 -38.58
N GLY A 11 -11.94 -18.79 -39.78
CA GLY A 11 -10.55 -18.55 -40.20
C GLY A 11 -10.17 -17.07 -40.21
N ARG A 12 -11.07 -16.19 -40.70
CA ARG A 12 -10.85 -14.73 -40.66
C ARG A 12 -10.76 -14.21 -39.22
N MET A 13 -11.64 -14.68 -38.33
CA MET A 13 -11.64 -14.30 -36.92
C MET A 13 -10.36 -14.77 -36.21
N GLU A 14 -9.87 -15.98 -36.49
CA GLU A 14 -8.60 -16.47 -35.94
C GLU A 14 -7.42 -15.61 -36.40
N ALA A 15 -7.36 -15.27 -37.69
CA ALA A 15 -6.33 -14.36 -38.22
C ALA A 15 -6.38 -12.96 -37.58
N GLU A 16 -7.59 -12.39 -37.37
CA GLU A 16 -7.77 -11.11 -36.67
C GLU A 16 -7.23 -11.17 -35.22
N LEU A 17 -7.50 -12.26 -34.50
CA LEU A 17 -7.03 -12.46 -33.12
C LEU A 17 -5.51 -12.67 -33.04
N GLU A 18 -4.92 -13.32 -34.05
CA GLU A 18 -3.47 -13.51 -34.16
C GLU A 18 -2.75 -12.20 -34.53
N ALA A 19 -3.36 -11.36 -35.36
CA ALA A 19 -2.84 -10.05 -35.74
C ALA A 19 -2.98 -8.99 -34.64
N LEU A 20 -3.83 -9.24 -33.64
CA LEU A 20 -4.10 -8.29 -32.56
C LEU A 20 -2.82 -7.93 -31.78
N ARG A 21 -2.58 -6.64 -31.58
CA ARG A 21 -1.46 -6.11 -30.79
C ARG A 21 -1.98 -5.14 -29.75
N VAL A 22 -1.36 -5.15 -28.57
CA VAL A 22 -1.64 -4.19 -27.50
C VAL A 22 -0.47 -3.25 -27.35
N ARG A 23 -0.72 -1.94 -27.33
CA ARG A 23 0.29 -0.90 -27.09
C ARG A 23 -0.23 0.26 -26.24
N PRO A 24 0.65 0.99 -25.54
CA PRO A 24 0.31 2.24 -24.89
C PRO A 24 -0.28 3.23 -25.90
N ILE A 25 -1.24 4.01 -25.43
CA ILE A 25 -1.77 5.16 -26.16
C ILE A 25 -0.70 6.24 -26.25
N GLU A 26 -0.49 6.76 -27.46
CA GLU A 26 0.39 7.88 -27.70
C GLU A 26 -0.29 9.22 -27.38
N LYS A 27 0.51 10.27 -27.15
CA LYS A 27 -0.03 11.59 -26.76
C LYS A 27 -1.04 12.15 -27.77
N ARG A 28 -0.81 11.96 -29.07
CA ARG A 28 -1.71 12.40 -30.15
C ARG A 28 -3.03 11.63 -30.19
N GLU A 29 -3.06 10.43 -29.62
CA GLU A 29 -4.22 9.53 -29.62
C GLU A 29 -5.09 9.68 -28.37
N GLU A 30 -4.63 10.44 -27.36
CA GLU A 30 -5.34 10.62 -26.09
C GLU A 30 -6.74 11.25 -26.30
N GLY A 31 -6.92 12.11 -27.29
CA GLY A 31 -8.22 12.68 -27.66
C GLY A 31 -9.22 11.61 -28.10
N ARG A 32 -8.84 10.83 -29.12
CA ARG A 32 -9.64 9.70 -29.65
C ARG A 32 -9.96 8.67 -28.57
N TYR A 33 -8.98 8.33 -27.72
CA TYR A 33 -9.19 7.40 -26.61
C TYR A 33 -10.30 7.87 -25.67
N ARG A 34 -10.26 9.15 -25.27
CA ARG A 34 -11.24 9.71 -24.34
C ARG A 34 -12.62 9.79 -24.96
N GLU A 35 -12.72 10.20 -26.22
CA GLU A 35 -13.98 10.25 -26.97
C GLU A 35 -14.64 8.87 -27.02
N LEU A 36 -13.91 7.84 -27.49
CA LEU A 36 -14.43 6.48 -27.57
C LEU A 36 -14.81 5.91 -26.19
N MET A 37 -14.00 6.19 -25.16
CA MET A 37 -14.31 5.76 -23.80
C MET A 37 -15.56 6.45 -23.24
N ALA A 38 -15.72 7.74 -23.48
CA ALA A 38 -16.90 8.51 -23.08
C ALA A 38 -18.17 8.02 -23.80
N GLN A 39 -18.05 7.71 -25.09
CA GLN A 39 -19.16 7.29 -25.92
C GLN A 39 -19.63 5.87 -25.62
N HIS A 40 -18.71 4.92 -25.41
CA HIS A 40 -19.06 3.49 -25.39
C HIS A 40 -18.87 2.80 -24.03
N HIS A 41 -18.05 3.32 -23.11
CA HIS A 41 -17.89 2.69 -21.80
C HIS A 41 -19.00 3.17 -20.85
N TYR A 42 -19.68 2.24 -20.16
CA TYR A 42 -20.82 2.54 -19.27
C TYR A 42 -20.52 3.46 -18.06
N LEU A 43 -19.23 3.73 -17.78
CA LEU A 43 -18.76 4.69 -16.76
C LEU A 43 -18.08 5.92 -17.36
N GLY A 44 -18.14 6.08 -18.68
CA GLY A 44 -17.44 7.11 -19.44
C GLY A 44 -15.91 7.05 -19.31
N ASP A 45 -15.29 8.16 -19.72
CA ASP A 45 -13.86 8.36 -19.61
C ASP A 45 -13.39 8.47 -18.16
N LEU A 46 -12.11 8.20 -17.95
CA LEU A 46 -11.47 8.33 -16.64
C LEU A 46 -10.21 9.17 -16.82
N ALA A 47 -10.15 10.30 -16.11
CA ALA A 47 -9.00 11.19 -16.16
C ALA A 47 -7.71 10.48 -15.73
N LYS A 48 -6.61 10.80 -16.41
CA LYS A 48 -5.27 10.27 -16.12
C LYS A 48 -4.70 10.93 -14.85
N ILE A 49 -5.03 10.37 -13.68
CA ILE A 49 -4.61 10.89 -12.37
C ILE A 49 -3.56 9.96 -11.75
N GLY A 50 -2.47 10.53 -11.22
CA GLY A 50 -1.39 9.77 -10.59
C GLY A 50 -0.75 8.76 -11.55
N HIS A 51 -0.45 7.56 -11.07
CA HIS A 51 0.04 6.48 -11.93
C HIS A 51 -1.12 5.88 -12.73
N THR A 52 -1.23 6.29 -13.99
CA THR A 52 -2.21 5.77 -14.93
C THR A 52 -1.60 5.56 -16.32
N LEU A 53 -1.83 4.39 -16.91
CA LEU A 53 -1.50 4.04 -18.29
C LEU A 53 -2.77 3.68 -19.06
N TRP A 54 -2.80 4.09 -20.33
CA TRP A 54 -3.86 3.74 -21.27
C TRP A 54 -3.27 2.88 -22.37
N TYR A 55 -4.04 1.87 -22.78
CA TYR A 55 -3.67 0.96 -23.86
C TYR A 55 -4.77 0.93 -24.91
N VAL A 56 -4.34 0.70 -26.15
CA VAL A 56 -5.19 0.27 -27.25
C VAL A 56 -4.79 -1.15 -27.65
N ALA A 57 -5.78 -2.00 -27.86
CA ALA A 57 -5.65 -3.20 -28.67
C ALA A 57 -6.09 -2.89 -30.09
N ALA A 58 -5.24 -3.15 -31.07
CA ALA A 58 -5.50 -2.84 -32.47
C ALA A 58 -5.09 -4.00 -33.39
N CYS A 59 -5.78 -4.11 -34.51
CA CYS A 59 -5.41 -4.96 -35.64
C CYS A 59 -5.02 -4.02 -36.80
N GLY A 60 -3.72 -3.82 -37.01
CA GLY A 60 -3.25 -2.72 -37.87
C GLY A 60 -3.64 -1.35 -37.30
N GLU A 61 -4.32 -0.54 -38.11
CA GLU A 61 -4.82 0.79 -37.72
C GLU A 61 -6.18 0.74 -37.00
N ASP A 62 -6.87 -0.41 -37.06
CA ASP A 62 -8.22 -0.56 -36.51
C ASP A 62 -8.17 -0.86 -35.02
N TRP A 63 -8.76 0.05 -34.24
CA TRP A 63 -8.86 -0.10 -32.79
C TRP A 63 -9.96 -1.10 -32.44
N ALA A 64 -9.60 -2.10 -31.65
CA ALA A 64 -10.51 -3.16 -31.23
C ALA A 64 -10.95 -3.03 -29.77
N ALA A 65 -10.05 -2.62 -28.88
CA ALA A 65 -10.35 -2.45 -27.46
C ALA A 65 -9.47 -1.40 -26.81
N LEU A 66 -9.95 -0.87 -25.67
CA LEU A 66 -9.28 0.15 -24.89
C LEU A 66 -9.21 -0.27 -23.41
N LEU A 67 -8.05 -0.05 -22.78
CA LEU A 67 -7.84 -0.36 -21.36
C LEU A 67 -7.25 0.83 -20.62
N SER A 68 -7.69 1.01 -19.38
CA SER A 68 -7.03 1.87 -18.41
C SER A 68 -6.48 1.02 -17.27
N PHE A 69 -5.22 1.24 -16.92
CA PHE A 69 -4.64 0.77 -15.67
C PHE A 69 -4.27 1.97 -14.82
N SER A 70 -4.79 2.04 -13.61
CA SER A 70 -4.52 3.10 -12.64
C SER A 70 -3.92 2.51 -11.36
N ALA A 71 -3.47 3.37 -10.45
CA ALA A 71 -3.06 2.95 -9.11
C ALA A 71 -4.14 2.11 -8.41
N ALA A 72 -3.71 1.18 -7.57
CA ALA A 72 -4.59 0.29 -6.82
C ALA A 72 -5.58 1.03 -5.89
N ALA A 73 -6.72 0.38 -5.65
CA ALA A 73 -7.69 0.84 -4.68
C ALA A 73 -7.06 0.85 -3.28
N TRP A 74 -7.15 1.98 -2.59
CA TRP A 74 -6.53 2.17 -1.28
C TRP A 74 -7.06 1.22 -0.21
N LYS A 75 -8.34 0.86 -0.29
CA LYS A 75 -9.00 -0.03 0.66
C LYS A 75 -9.74 -1.12 -0.09
N CYS A 76 -9.33 -2.36 0.07
CA CYS A 76 -10.01 -3.51 -0.52
C CYS A 76 -9.84 -4.73 0.39
N GLY A 77 -10.68 -4.85 1.41
CA GLY A 77 -10.52 -5.88 2.45
C GLY A 77 -10.51 -7.31 1.90
N VAL A 78 -11.22 -7.57 0.80
CA VAL A 78 -11.22 -8.89 0.14
C VAL A 78 -9.84 -9.22 -0.45
N ARG A 79 -9.25 -8.30 -1.22
CA ARG A 79 -7.87 -8.43 -1.72
C ARG A 79 -6.88 -8.52 -0.57
N ASP A 80 -7.03 -7.65 0.43
CA ASP A 80 -6.08 -7.56 1.53
C ASP A 80 -6.01 -8.88 2.33
N ARG A 81 -7.16 -9.52 2.57
CA ARG A 81 -7.22 -10.86 3.18
C ARG A 81 -6.61 -11.94 2.29
N TRP A 82 -6.84 -11.89 0.99
CA TRP A 82 -6.28 -12.86 0.04
C TRP A 82 -4.75 -12.73 -0.10
N ILE A 83 -4.20 -11.51 -0.07
CA ILE A 83 -2.74 -11.30 -0.03
C ILE A 83 -2.16 -11.80 1.30
N GLY A 84 -2.90 -11.63 2.41
CA GLY A 84 -2.45 -12.01 3.74
C GLY A 84 -1.40 -11.06 4.34
N TRP A 85 -1.21 -9.88 3.75
CA TRP A 85 -0.28 -8.88 4.25
C TRP A 85 -0.78 -8.21 5.54
N ASP A 86 0.15 -7.68 6.32
CA ASP A 86 -0.19 -6.87 7.49
C ASP A 86 -0.59 -5.45 7.07
N PHE A 87 -1.52 -4.83 7.80
CA PHE A 87 -1.91 -3.44 7.61
C PHE A 87 -0.70 -2.48 7.65
N ARG A 88 0.32 -2.82 8.42
CA ARG A 88 1.61 -2.12 8.50
C ARG A 88 2.25 -1.92 7.14
N HIS A 89 2.19 -2.93 6.27
CA HIS A 89 2.89 -2.96 4.98
C HIS A 89 2.00 -2.58 3.80
N GLN A 90 0.68 -2.65 3.98
CA GLN A 90 -0.30 -2.50 2.93
C GLN A 90 -0.08 -1.21 2.11
N TYR A 91 0.00 -0.06 2.78
CA TYR A 91 -0.03 1.25 2.09
C TYR A 91 1.14 1.42 1.12
N ASP A 92 2.35 1.11 1.58
CA ASP A 92 3.57 1.24 0.78
C ASP A 92 3.60 0.26 -0.40
N ARG A 93 2.93 -0.88 -0.25
CA ARG A 93 2.91 -1.94 -1.26
C ARG A 93 1.78 -1.80 -2.28
N LEU A 94 0.84 -0.88 -2.07
CA LEU A 94 -0.15 -0.54 -3.10
C LEU A 94 0.49 -0.08 -4.42
N GLY A 95 1.71 0.47 -4.37
CA GLY A 95 2.47 0.83 -5.56
C GLY A 95 2.90 -0.36 -6.43
N LEU A 96 2.85 -1.58 -5.91
CA LEU A 96 3.17 -2.83 -6.61
C LEU A 96 1.92 -3.47 -7.23
N ILE A 97 0.78 -2.78 -7.17
CA ILE A 97 -0.51 -3.26 -7.67
C ILE A 97 -1.09 -2.22 -8.64
N ALA A 98 -1.58 -2.69 -9.79
CA ALA A 98 -2.32 -1.84 -10.73
C ALA A 98 -3.77 -2.32 -10.85
N ASN A 99 -4.70 -1.36 -10.91
CA ASN A 99 -6.11 -1.60 -11.10
C ASN A 99 -6.48 -1.40 -12.57
N ASN A 100 -7.02 -2.44 -13.22
CA ASN A 100 -7.67 -2.29 -14.51
C ASN A 100 -8.99 -1.55 -14.33
N SER A 101 -8.92 -0.22 -14.36
CA SER A 101 -10.01 0.68 -13.99
C SER A 101 -11.04 0.88 -15.10
N ARG A 102 -10.67 0.63 -16.36
CA ARG A 102 -11.56 0.62 -17.53
C ARG A 102 -11.15 -0.48 -18.49
N PHE A 103 -12.13 -1.18 -19.04
CA PHE A 103 -11.93 -2.10 -20.15
C PHE A 103 -13.14 -2.03 -21.07
N LEU A 104 -12.90 -1.59 -22.30
CA LEU A 104 -13.89 -1.40 -23.34
C LEU A 104 -13.49 -2.23 -24.56
N ILE A 105 -14.35 -3.13 -25.01
CA ILE A 105 -14.30 -3.69 -26.36
C ILE A 105 -15.18 -2.80 -27.23
N LEU A 106 -14.67 -2.33 -28.36
CA LEU A 106 -15.41 -1.43 -29.24
C LEU A 106 -16.57 -2.18 -29.93
N PRO A 107 -17.69 -1.51 -30.25
CA PRO A 107 -18.92 -2.16 -30.73
C PRO A 107 -18.70 -3.10 -31.92
N ASP A 108 -17.86 -2.71 -32.87
CA ASP A 108 -17.61 -3.50 -34.09
C ASP A 108 -16.69 -4.71 -33.87
N TRP A 109 -16.13 -4.84 -32.66
CA TRP A 109 -15.10 -5.81 -32.28
C TRP A 109 -15.58 -6.82 -31.24
N HIS A 110 -16.89 -6.99 -31.06
CA HIS A 110 -17.45 -8.04 -30.21
C HIS A 110 -17.25 -9.45 -30.81
N ARG A 111 -16.01 -9.96 -30.74
CA ARG A 111 -15.63 -11.29 -31.19
C ARG A 111 -15.36 -12.24 -30.01
N PRO A 112 -15.68 -13.54 -30.13
CA PRO A 112 -15.27 -14.55 -29.16
C PRO A 112 -13.78 -14.45 -28.83
N ASN A 113 -13.42 -14.64 -27.56
CA ASN A 113 -12.03 -14.67 -27.06
C ASN A 113 -11.21 -13.38 -27.19
N LEU A 114 -11.71 -12.33 -27.86
CA LEU A 114 -10.99 -11.07 -28.02
C LEU A 114 -10.62 -10.45 -26.67
N GLY A 115 -11.59 -10.37 -25.75
CA GLY A 115 -11.37 -9.75 -24.45
C GLY A 115 -10.28 -10.45 -23.61
N SER A 116 -10.29 -11.79 -23.58
CA SER A 116 -9.26 -12.54 -22.84
C SER A 116 -7.89 -12.48 -23.53
N LYS A 117 -7.85 -12.47 -24.87
CA LYS A 117 -6.61 -12.26 -25.64
C LYS A 117 -6.00 -10.89 -25.37
N VAL A 118 -6.81 -9.84 -25.36
CA VAL A 118 -6.37 -8.47 -25.02
C VAL A 118 -5.78 -8.42 -23.61
N LEU A 119 -6.46 -9.02 -22.63
CA LEU A 119 -5.94 -9.09 -21.25
C LEU A 119 -4.61 -9.86 -21.16
N SER A 120 -4.42 -10.92 -21.96
CA SER A 120 -3.15 -11.66 -22.02
C SER A 120 -2.03 -10.79 -22.58
N LEU A 121 -2.27 -10.16 -23.75
CA LEU A 121 -1.29 -9.28 -24.39
C LEU A 121 -0.93 -8.07 -23.52
N CYS A 122 -1.88 -7.52 -22.75
CA CYS A 122 -1.59 -6.51 -21.75
C CYS A 122 -0.66 -7.03 -20.64
N GLN A 123 -0.93 -8.23 -20.10
CA GLN A 123 -0.15 -8.82 -19.02
C GLN A 123 1.32 -9.05 -19.41
N GLU A 124 1.57 -9.40 -20.68
CA GLU A 124 2.92 -9.63 -21.22
C GLU A 124 3.81 -8.39 -21.19
N ARG A 125 3.23 -7.18 -21.18
CA ARG A 125 3.99 -5.92 -21.27
C ARG A 125 3.85 -4.98 -20.08
N ILE A 126 2.72 -5.03 -19.37
CA ILE A 126 2.38 -4.01 -18.35
C ILE A 126 3.43 -3.88 -17.25
N VAL A 127 4.11 -4.97 -16.88
CA VAL A 127 5.19 -4.92 -15.87
C VAL A 127 6.32 -4.00 -16.33
N ALA A 128 6.77 -4.14 -17.58
CA ALA A 128 7.83 -3.33 -18.16
C ALA A 128 7.35 -1.88 -18.35
N ASP A 129 6.20 -1.68 -18.99
CA ASP A 129 5.67 -0.33 -19.25
C ASP A 129 5.44 0.46 -17.94
N TRP A 130 4.96 -0.21 -16.88
CA TRP A 130 4.73 0.42 -15.57
C TRP A 130 6.04 0.73 -14.83
N GLN A 131 7.03 -0.15 -14.96
CA GLN A 131 8.36 0.08 -14.41
C GLN A 131 9.07 1.24 -15.11
N ASP A 132 9.02 1.29 -16.46
CA ASP A 132 9.64 2.36 -17.24
C ASP A 132 8.98 3.71 -16.95
N ARG A 133 7.65 3.74 -16.78
CA ARG A 133 6.91 4.99 -16.56
C ARG A 133 6.97 5.48 -15.12
N PHE A 134 6.96 4.59 -14.13
CA PHE A 134 6.75 4.95 -12.72
C PHE A 134 7.82 4.41 -11.77
N GLY A 135 8.85 3.72 -12.29
CA GLY A 135 9.92 3.08 -11.52
C GLY A 135 9.44 1.89 -10.67
N LYS A 136 8.20 1.41 -10.87
CA LYS A 136 7.54 0.41 -10.01
C LYS A 136 7.36 -0.90 -10.77
N ARG A 137 7.92 -1.99 -10.25
CA ARG A 137 7.67 -3.33 -10.78
C ARG A 137 6.40 -3.91 -10.16
N LEU A 138 5.37 -4.11 -10.98
CA LEU A 138 4.09 -4.67 -10.52
C LEU A 138 4.21 -6.15 -10.13
N LEU A 139 3.44 -6.55 -9.14
CA LEU A 139 3.27 -7.93 -8.66
C LEU A 139 1.85 -8.46 -8.89
N LEU A 140 0.86 -7.57 -8.87
CA LEU A 140 -0.55 -7.95 -8.93
C LEU A 140 -1.34 -6.97 -9.79
N LEU A 141 -2.30 -7.49 -10.56
CA LEU A 141 -3.37 -6.69 -11.13
C LEU A 141 -4.67 -6.96 -10.37
N GLU A 142 -5.50 -5.93 -10.25
CA GLU A 142 -6.85 -6.02 -9.70
C GLU A 142 -7.87 -5.39 -10.65
N THR A 143 -9.14 -5.74 -10.51
CA THR A 143 -10.25 -5.07 -11.19
C THR A 143 -11.52 -5.23 -10.37
N PHE A 144 -12.51 -4.37 -10.65
CA PHE A 144 -13.78 -4.31 -9.95
C PHE A 144 -14.93 -4.39 -10.95
N VAL A 145 -15.70 -5.47 -10.89
CA VAL A 145 -16.83 -5.72 -11.78
C VAL A 145 -18.13 -5.48 -11.02
N ASP A 146 -19.03 -4.71 -11.62
CA ASP A 146 -20.38 -4.51 -11.07
C ASP A 146 -21.27 -5.71 -11.41
N PRO A 147 -21.64 -6.56 -10.44
CA PRO A 147 -22.40 -7.78 -10.70
C PRO A 147 -23.83 -7.50 -11.20
N SER A 148 -24.36 -6.28 -11.02
CA SER A 148 -25.67 -5.90 -11.58
C SER A 148 -25.62 -5.73 -13.10
N ARG A 149 -24.42 -5.57 -13.68
CA ARG A 149 -24.21 -5.34 -15.11
C ARG A 149 -23.46 -6.48 -15.79
N PHE A 150 -22.45 -7.05 -15.12
CA PHE A 150 -21.52 -7.99 -15.73
C PHE A 150 -21.16 -9.12 -14.77
N GLN A 151 -21.00 -10.33 -15.31
CA GLN A 151 -20.59 -11.52 -14.55
C GLN A 151 -19.05 -11.65 -14.39
N GLY A 152 -18.28 -10.78 -15.05
CA GLY A 152 -16.81 -10.84 -15.06
C GLY A 152 -16.24 -11.97 -15.91
N THR A 153 -17.01 -12.49 -16.87
CA THR A 153 -16.66 -13.64 -17.71
C THR A 153 -15.32 -13.49 -18.41
N VAL A 154 -15.00 -12.29 -18.92
CA VAL A 154 -13.72 -12.02 -19.60
C VAL A 154 -12.51 -12.21 -18.67
N TYR A 155 -12.62 -11.83 -17.40
CA TYR A 155 -11.56 -12.00 -16.41
C TYR A 155 -11.41 -13.47 -16.01
N ARG A 156 -12.53 -14.20 -15.86
CA ARG A 156 -12.52 -15.65 -15.63
C ARG A 156 -11.82 -16.38 -16.77
N ALA A 157 -12.19 -16.06 -18.01
CA ALA A 157 -11.58 -16.63 -19.21
C ALA A 157 -10.07 -16.29 -19.33
N ALA A 158 -9.64 -15.15 -18.79
CA ALA A 158 -8.24 -14.74 -18.74
C ALA A 158 -7.47 -15.25 -17.51
N ASN A 159 -8.01 -16.25 -16.79
CA ASN A 159 -7.40 -16.84 -15.59
C ASN A 159 -7.16 -15.85 -14.43
N TRP A 160 -8.10 -14.91 -14.24
CA TRP A 160 -8.15 -14.07 -13.04
C TRP A 160 -8.95 -14.77 -11.94
N THR A 161 -8.50 -14.63 -10.70
CA THR A 161 -9.15 -15.23 -9.54
C THR A 161 -10.21 -14.27 -9.00
N CYS A 162 -11.47 -14.73 -8.94
CA CYS A 162 -12.56 -14.02 -8.29
C CYS A 162 -12.47 -14.18 -6.77
N LEU A 163 -12.30 -13.09 -6.03
CA LEU A 163 -12.12 -13.12 -4.58
C LEU A 163 -13.42 -12.88 -3.79
N GLY A 164 -14.50 -12.46 -4.46
CA GLY A 164 -15.79 -12.15 -3.85
C GLY A 164 -16.15 -10.67 -3.91
N LEU A 165 -17.08 -10.23 -3.05
CA LEU A 165 -17.67 -8.90 -3.09
C LEU A 165 -16.96 -7.89 -2.17
N THR A 166 -16.74 -6.67 -2.67
CA THR A 166 -16.43 -5.51 -1.81
C THR A 166 -17.60 -5.20 -0.87
N GLN A 167 -17.34 -4.46 0.21
CA GLN A 167 -18.39 -3.95 1.11
C GLN A 167 -19.27 -2.83 0.51
N GLY A 168 -19.09 -2.45 -0.76
CA GLY A 168 -20.00 -1.52 -1.46
C GLY A 168 -19.92 -0.02 -1.07
N PHE A 169 -18.97 0.38 -0.22
CA PHE A 169 -18.75 1.78 0.15
C PHE A 169 -18.02 2.57 -0.94
N ARG A 170 -18.46 3.81 -1.17
CA ARG A 170 -17.83 4.74 -2.12
C ARG A 170 -17.07 5.84 -1.39
N ARG A 171 -15.92 6.27 -1.93
CA ARG A 171 -15.20 7.44 -1.43
C ARG A 171 -15.89 8.73 -1.91
N THR A 172 -16.16 9.65 -1.00
CA THR A 172 -16.67 11.00 -1.24
C THR A 172 -15.64 12.04 -0.80
N ARG A 173 -15.88 13.34 -1.08
CA ARG A 173 -15.02 14.42 -0.57
C ARG A 173 -14.95 14.44 0.96
N ALA A 174 -16.02 14.03 1.65
CA ALA A 174 -16.11 13.98 3.11
C ALA A 174 -15.57 12.67 3.74
N GLY A 175 -15.25 11.65 2.94
CA GLY A 175 -14.78 10.37 3.46
C GLY A 175 -15.31 9.19 2.66
N TYR A 176 -16.05 8.30 3.31
CA TYR A 176 -16.76 7.19 2.67
C TYR A 176 -18.26 7.34 2.93
N THR A 177 -19.09 6.80 2.04
CA THR A 177 -20.55 6.73 2.24
C THR A 177 -20.87 6.02 3.55
N ALA A 178 -21.94 6.47 4.23
CA ALA A 178 -22.38 5.86 5.49
C ALA A 178 -22.97 4.46 5.28
N HIS A 179 -23.52 4.21 4.08
CA HIS A 179 -24.14 2.95 3.70
C HIS A 179 -23.44 2.32 2.48
N SER A 180 -23.52 1.00 2.40
CA SER A 180 -23.10 0.22 1.23
C SER A 180 -24.11 0.43 0.10
N GLU A 181 -23.65 0.93 -1.04
CA GLU A 181 -24.54 1.21 -2.18
C GLU A 181 -24.42 0.13 -3.25
N SER A 182 -23.19 -0.24 -3.65
CA SER A 182 -22.98 -1.11 -4.81
C SER A 182 -21.76 -2.01 -4.61
N PRO A 183 -21.93 -3.19 -3.97
CA PRO A 183 -20.88 -4.20 -3.90
C PRO A 183 -20.38 -4.61 -5.29
N LYS A 184 -19.06 -4.59 -5.50
CA LYS A 184 -18.41 -5.04 -6.73
C LYS A 184 -17.71 -6.37 -6.52
N LEU A 185 -17.73 -7.25 -7.52
CA LEU A 185 -16.85 -8.41 -7.58
C LEU A 185 -15.41 -7.95 -7.74
N VAL A 186 -14.51 -8.50 -6.93
CA VAL A 186 -13.07 -8.25 -7.01
C VAL A 186 -12.42 -9.41 -7.74
N PHE A 187 -11.70 -9.12 -8.81
CA PHE A 187 -10.84 -10.09 -9.48
C PHE A 187 -9.38 -9.66 -9.33
N VAL A 188 -8.49 -10.63 -9.17
CA VAL A 188 -7.05 -10.39 -9.11
C VAL A 188 -6.30 -11.31 -10.08
N ARG A 189 -5.16 -10.84 -10.56
CA ARG A 189 -4.24 -11.60 -11.40
C ARG A 189 -2.81 -11.44 -10.91
N PRO A 190 -2.21 -12.48 -10.30
CA PRO A 190 -0.78 -12.52 -10.00
C PRO A 190 0.03 -12.40 -11.29
N LEU A 191 1.03 -11.51 -11.30
CA LEU A 191 1.97 -11.37 -12.41
C LEU A 191 3.17 -12.32 -12.28
N GLN A 192 3.29 -12.98 -11.13
CA GLN A 192 4.24 -14.05 -10.86
C GLN A 192 3.66 -15.01 -9.79
N ARG A 193 4.19 -16.24 -9.73
CA ARG A 193 3.64 -17.32 -8.89
C ARG A 193 3.61 -16.98 -7.40
N ASP A 194 4.63 -16.29 -6.90
CA ASP A 194 4.79 -15.97 -5.48
C ASP A 194 4.34 -14.55 -5.12
N ALA A 195 3.55 -13.88 -5.98
CA ALA A 195 3.16 -12.48 -5.77
C ALA A 195 2.51 -12.21 -4.39
N PRO A 196 1.56 -13.03 -3.88
CA PRO A 196 1.00 -12.84 -2.53
C PRO A 196 2.05 -12.99 -1.43
N ALA A 197 2.98 -13.94 -1.59
CA ALA A 197 4.08 -14.13 -0.66
C ALA A 197 4.99 -12.89 -0.65
N GLN A 198 5.45 -12.40 -1.80
CA GLN A 198 6.28 -11.20 -1.88
C GLN A 198 5.57 -9.96 -1.31
N LEU A 199 4.27 -9.80 -1.57
CA LEU A 199 3.47 -8.71 -1.04
C LEU A 199 3.23 -8.80 0.46
N SER A 200 3.33 -9.97 1.09
CA SER A 200 3.10 -10.18 2.53
C SER A 200 4.37 -10.30 3.37
N ARG A 201 5.54 -10.55 2.76
CA ARG A 201 6.85 -10.65 3.44
C ARG A 201 7.18 -9.45 4.31
N ALA A 202 8.03 -9.62 5.31
CA ALA A 202 8.54 -8.52 6.13
C ALA A 202 9.26 -7.44 5.31
N PHE A 203 10.28 -7.88 4.57
CA PHE A 203 11.13 -7.04 3.75
C PHE A 203 10.86 -7.33 2.28
N LEU A 204 10.65 -6.26 1.52
CA LEU A 204 10.58 -6.36 0.08
C LEU A 204 11.98 -6.63 -0.48
N PRO A 205 12.14 -7.56 -1.43
CA PRO A 205 13.37 -7.67 -2.19
C PRO A 205 13.76 -6.32 -2.82
N PRO A 206 15.06 -6.05 -3.03
CA PRO A 206 15.53 -4.78 -3.61
C PRO A 206 14.84 -4.40 -4.93
N ALA A 207 14.44 -5.39 -5.73
CA ALA A 207 13.70 -5.18 -6.98
C ALA A 207 12.31 -4.51 -6.81
N TYR A 208 11.73 -4.58 -5.61
CA TYR A 208 10.42 -3.99 -5.28
C TYR A 208 10.51 -2.93 -4.18
N ALA A 209 11.63 -2.87 -3.45
CA ALA A 209 11.85 -1.91 -2.39
C ALA A 209 12.00 -0.50 -2.96
N GLN A 210 11.10 0.41 -2.59
CA GLN A 210 11.19 1.82 -2.95
C GLN A 210 11.30 2.68 -1.71
N GLY A 211 12.42 3.39 -1.57
CA GLY A 211 12.66 4.29 -0.45
C GLY A 211 12.74 3.59 0.90
N VAL A 212 12.59 4.38 1.98
CA VAL A 212 12.57 3.85 3.36
C VAL A 212 11.19 3.24 3.63
N PRO A 213 11.09 2.02 4.17
CA PRO A 213 9.82 1.43 4.57
C PRO A 213 9.04 2.36 5.50
N ARG A 214 7.78 2.62 5.18
CA ARG A 214 6.83 3.40 5.98
C ARG A 214 5.75 2.46 6.48
N MET A 215 5.54 2.48 7.79
CA MET A 215 4.42 1.79 8.42
C MET A 215 3.20 2.69 8.47
N MET A 216 1.99 2.11 8.32
CA MET A 216 0.75 2.77 8.70
C MET A 216 0.20 2.16 10.00
N LEU A 217 -0.13 3.01 10.97
CA LEU A 217 -0.73 2.59 12.25
C LEU A 217 -2.25 2.39 12.10
N SER A 218 -2.76 1.31 12.70
CA SER A 218 -4.20 1.07 12.79
C SER A 218 -4.86 2.09 13.73
N ALA A 219 -6.19 2.24 13.61
CA ALA A 219 -6.95 3.12 14.51
C ALA A 219 -6.84 2.71 15.98
N GLU A 220 -6.71 1.41 16.23
CA GLU A 220 -6.53 0.84 17.55
C GLU A 220 -5.12 1.08 18.08
N GLN A 221 -4.08 0.85 17.26
CA GLN A 221 -2.70 1.16 17.63
C GLN A 221 -2.53 2.64 17.98
N MET A 222 -3.14 3.56 17.21
CA MET A 222 -3.13 4.99 17.55
C MET A 222 -3.77 5.29 18.91
N ARG A 223 -4.79 4.52 19.32
CA ARG A 223 -5.53 4.73 20.57
C ARG A 223 -4.79 4.18 21.79
N LEU A 224 -4.12 3.05 21.62
CA LEU A 224 -3.41 2.32 22.68
C LEU A 224 -1.97 2.77 22.85
N LEU A 225 -1.33 3.31 21.80
CA LEU A 225 0.07 3.75 21.87
C LEU A 225 0.36 4.75 23.02
N PRO A 226 -0.50 5.75 23.35
CA PRO A 226 -0.29 6.57 24.52
C PRO A 226 -0.22 5.81 25.85
N ASP A 227 -0.89 4.66 26.00
CA ASP A 227 -0.93 3.91 27.26
C ASP A 227 0.44 3.33 27.64
N PHE A 228 1.25 2.95 26.65
CA PHE A 228 2.61 2.44 26.86
C PHE A 228 3.55 3.49 27.49
N PHE A 229 3.24 4.78 27.32
CA PHE A 229 4.04 5.88 27.85
C PHE A 229 3.47 6.48 29.14
N ALA A 230 2.35 5.95 29.66
CA ALA A 230 1.66 6.53 30.81
C ALA A 230 2.46 6.50 32.11
N ALA A 231 3.34 5.50 32.27
CA ALA A 231 4.18 5.33 33.45
C ALA A 231 5.43 6.22 33.46
N ILE A 232 5.74 6.92 32.35
CA ILE A 232 6.95 7.74 32.24
C ILE A 232 6.70 9.07 32.98
N PRO A 233 7.55 9.43 33.97
CA PRO A 233 7.44 10.71 34.67
C PRO A 233 7.65 11.89 33.72
N ASP A 234 6.82 12.94 33.84
CA ASP A 234 6.93 14.13 32.98
C ASP A 234 8.09 15.04 33.43
N PRO A 235 9.19 15.12 32.65
CA PRO A 235 10.39 15.87 33.04
C PRO A 235 10.21 17.39 32.90
N ARG A 236 9.07 17.85 32.36
CA ARG A 236 8.79 19.27 32.17
C ARG A 236 8.28 19.91 33.45
N ARG A 237 8.56 21.21 33.59
CA ARG A 237 8.00 22.08 34.63
C ARG A 237 6.48 22.18 34.47
N ALA A 238 5.73 22.37 35.56
CA ALA A 238 4.27 22.40 35.56
C ALA A 238 3.67 23.34 34.49
N GLN A 239 4.22 24.55 34.32
CA GLN A 239 3.79 25.53 33.30
C GLN A 239 3.96 25.04 31.85
N GLY A 240 4.89 24.11 31.59
CA GLY A 240 5.17 23.54 30.27
C GLY A 240 4.31 22.33 29.90
N ARG A 241 3.49 21.82 30.83
CA ARG A 241 2.69 20.59 30.66
C ARG A 241 1.35 20.86 29.95
N ARG A 242 1.38 21.57 28.83
CA ARG A 242 0.18 21.86 28.03
C ARG A 242 -0.37 20.62 27.33
N HIS A 243 0.51 19.80 26.76
CA HIS A 243 0.14 18.54 26.11
C HIS A 243 0.49 17.37 27.04
N PRO A 244 -0.39 16.36 27.22
CA PRO A 244 -0.06 15.17 27.99
C PRO A 244 1.22 14.52 27.46
N LEU A 245 2.18 14.21 28.35
CA LEU A 245 3.44 13.56 27.96
C LEU A 245 3.21 12.29 27.12
N PRO A 246 2.28 11.38 27.50
CA PRO A 246 2.10 10.14 26.75
C PRO A 246 1.63 10.38 25.31
N SER A 247 0.83 11.43 25.07
CA SER A 247 0.40 11.83 23.73
C SER A 247 1.55 12.41 22.89
N VAL A 248 2.45 13.18 23.51
CA VAL A 248 3.62 13.73 22.79
C VAL A 248 4.57 12.61 22.37
N LEU A 249 4.86 11.68 23.30
CA LEU A 249 5.71 10.52 23.02
C LEU A 249 5.06 9.59 21.99
N ALA A 250 3.76 9.31 22.11
CA ALA A 250 3.03 8.51 21.12
C ALA A 250 3.07 9.12 19.72
N ILE A 251 2.92 10.44 19.57
CA ILE A 251 3.02 11.12 18.27
C ILE A 251 4.44 11.02 17.71
N ALA A 252 5.47 11.22 18.53
CA ALA A 252 6.86 11.10 18.11
C ALA A 252 7.20 9.67 17.65
N THR A 253 6.82 8.67 18.44
CA THR A 253 6.99 7.24 18.13
C THR A 253 6.22 6.88 16.86
N ALA A 254 4.95 7.27 16.76
CA ALA A 254 4.12 7.00 15.59
C ALA A 254 4.69 7.61 14.30
N ALA A 255 5.11 8.88 14.35
CA ALA A 255 5.72 9.54 13.21
C ALA A 255 7.02 8.84 12.78
N THR A 256 7.84 8.41 13.75
CA THR A 256 9.09 7.69 13.50
C THR A 256 8.81 6.34 12.82
N LEU A 257 7.81 5.59 13.31
CA LEU A 257 7.35 4.34 12.67
C LEU A 257 6.82 4.57 11.25
N CYS A 258 6.16 5.72 11.01
CA CYS A 258 5.75 6.16 9.67
C CYS A 258 6.91 6.68 8.79
N GLY A 259 8.16 6.57 9.25
CA GLY A 259 9.37 6.93 8.49
C GLY A 259 9.76 8.40 8.56
N MET A 260 9.15 9.20 9.45
CA MET A 260 9.51 10.61 9.64
C MET A 260 10.81 10.72 10.43
N ARG A 261 11.76 11.51 9.92
CA ARG A 261 13.07 11.70 10.56
C ARG A 261 13.27 13.14 10.99
N GLY A 262 13.59 13.33 12.28
CA GLY A 262 13.84 14.63 12.88
C GLY A 262 12.56 15.38 13.29
N TYR A 263 12.73 16.36 14.20
CA TYR A 263 11.62 17.05 14.88
C TYR A 263 10.67 17.76 13.91
N LYS A 264 11.22 18.42 12.87
CA LYS A 264 10.44 19.13 11.86
C LYS A 264 9.51 18.21 11.09
N ALA A 265 10.00 17.03 10.67
CA ALA A 265 9.20 16.05 9.94
C ALA A 265 8.10 15.46 10.84
N ILE A 266 8.42 15.16 12.10
CA ILE A 266 7.44 14.68 13.10
C ILE A 266 6.33 15.73 13.32
N ALA A 267 6.70 17.00 13.48
CA ALA A 267 5.74 18.08 13.69
C ALA A 267 4.85 18.32 12.46
N ALA A 268 5.40 18.24 11.26
CA ALA A 268 4.63 18.34 10.01
C ALA A 268 3.63 17.17 9.90
N TRP A 269 4.09 15.94 10.12
CA TRP A 269 3.23 14.75 10.12
C TRP A 269 2.10 14.86 11.16
N ALA A 270 2.39 15.35 12.36
CA ALA A 270 1.39 15.56 13.40
C ALA A 270 0.32 16.59 12.97
N LYS A 271 0.72 17.67 12.31
CA LYS A 271 -0.21 18.69 11.78
C LYS A 271 -1.16 18.12 10.73
N ASP A 272 -0.68 17.20 9.89
CA ASP A 272 -1.46 16.58 8.82
C ASP A 272 -2.46 15.52 9.32
N LEU A 273 -2.39 15.14 10.60
CA LEU A 273 -3.35 14.22 11.21
C LEU A 273 -4.77 14.79 11.16
N LYS A 274 -5.71 13.97 10.66
CA LYS A 274 -7.15 14.26 10.69
C LYS A 274 -7.67 14.37 12.13
N PRO A 275 -8.79 15.10 12.39
CA PRO A 275 -9.33 15.28 13.74
C PRO A 275 -9.50 13.99 14.54
N ARG A 276 -10.06 12.93 13.93
CA ARG A 276 -10.21 11.61 14.57
C ARG A 276 -8.88 10.93 14.93
N ALA A 277 -7.81 11.18 14.17
CA ALA A 277 -6.49 10.64 14.51
C ALA A 277 -5.88 11.39 15.70
N ARG A 278 -6.02 12.72 15.74
CA ARG A 278 -5.58 13.55 16.89
C ARG A 278 -6.30 13.14 18.18
N GLU A 279 -7.60 12.86 18.08
CA GLU A 279 -8.40 12.31 19.17
C GLU A 279 -7.87 10.95 19.66
N ARG A 280 -7.57 10.03 18.75
CA ARG A 280 -7.02 8.70 19.11
C ARG A 280 -5.70 8.82 19.87
N PHE A 281 -4.82 9.75 19.48
CA PHE A 281 -3.59 10.05 20.22
C PHE A 281 -3.83 10.79 21.55
N ARG A 282 -5.09 11.07 21.92
CA ARG A 282 -5.47 11.82 23.12
C ARG A 282 -4.84 13.21 23.18
N CYS A 283 -4.72 13.85 22.02
CA CYS A 283 -4.21 15.21 21.93
C CYS A 283 -4.99 16.15 22.88
N ARG A 284 -4.34 17.22 23.34
CA ARG A 284 -5.00 18.25 24.14
C ARG A 284 -6.21 18.82 23.39
N ARG A 285 -7.37 18.87 24.04
CA ARG A 285 -8.58 19.52 23.50
C ARG A 285 -8.66 20.97 23.96
N GLU A 286 -8.81 21.89 23.03
CA GLU A 286 -8.95 23.33 23.29
C GLU A 286 -10.04 23.90 22.37
N GLN A 287 -11.06 24.54 22.95
CA GLN A 287 -12.21 25.08 22.20
C GLN A 287 -12.85 24.03 21.26
N GLY A 288 -12.98 22.78 21.71
CA GLY A 288 -13.54 21.69 20.92
C GLY A 288 -12.60 21.09 19.86
N ILE A 289 -11.38 21.62 19.70
CA ILE A 289 -10.41 21.17 18.70
C ILE A 289 -9.25 20.42 19.37
N TYR A 290 -8.91 19.25 18.84
CA TYR A 290 -7.72 18.50 19.25
C TYR A 290 -6.45 19.13 18.64
N ARG A 291 -5.56 19.65 19.50
CA ARG A 291 -4.30 20.30 19.11
C ARG A 291 -3.09 19.40 19.33
N VAL A 292 -2.28 19.27 18.29
CA VAL A 292 -1.02 18.52 18.29
C VAL A 292 0.12 19.35 18.90
N PRO A 293 1.16 18.71 19.46
CA PRO A 293 2.34 19.43 19.94
C PRO A 293 3.08 20.11 18.79
N SER A 294 3.69 21.27 19.07
CA SER A 294 4.58 21.95 18.13
C SER A 294 5.94 21.26 18.05
N GLU A 295 6.75 21.63 17.04
CA GLU A 295 8.14 21.19 16.92
C GLU A 295 8.93 21.47 18.20
N SER A 296 8.78 22.66 18.79
CA SER A 296 9.47 23.04 20.03
C SER A 296 9.09 22.13 21.20
N ILE A 297 7.82 21.74 21.32
CA ILE A 297 7.35 20.85 22.39
C ILE A 297 7.87 19.43 22.18
N LEU A 298 7.84 18.94 20.93
CA LEU A 298 8.40 17.63 20.58
C LEU A 298 9.89 17.56 20.90
N ARG A 299 10.65 18.60 20.51
CA ARG A 299 12.07 18.70 20.83
C ARG A 299 12.34 18.77 22.33
N ASP A 300 11.62 19.62 23.06
CA ASP A 300 11.81 19.79 24.51
C ASP A 300 11.53 18.49 25.29
N VAL A 301 10.46 17.76 24.92
CA VAL A 301 10.14 16.47 25.53
C VAL A 301 11.20 15.42 25.21
N LEU A 302 11.56 15.25 23.93
CA LEU A 302 12.48 14.18 23.51
C LEU A 302 13.91 14.36 24.02
N ILE A 303 14.33 15.60 24.33
CA ILE A 303 15.65 15.88 24.92
C ILE A 303 15.69 15.54 26.42
N ARG A 304 14.56 15.65 27.13
CA ARG A 304 14.53 15.54 28.60
C ARG A 304 13.99 14.22 29.14
N VAL A 305 13.22 13.48 28.34
CA VAL A 305 12.63 12.22 28.75
C VAL A 305 13.74 11.22 29.10
N ASP A 306 13.53 10.42 30.15
CA ASP A 306 14.46 9.35 30.50
C ASP A 306 14.56 8.36 29.32
N PRO A 307 15.74 8.23 28.69
CA PRO A 307 15.93 7.35 27.56
C PRO A 307 15.68 5.88 27.91
N THR A 308 15.91 5.48 29.16
CA THR A 308 15.74 4.09 29.61
C THR A 308 14.25 3.74 29.73
N ALA A 309 13.47 4.58 30.41
CA ALA A 309 12.02 4.42 30.49
C ALA A 309 11.35 4.48 29.10
N LEU A 310 11.81 5.37 28.22
CA LEU A 310 11.30 5.47 26.86
C LEU A 310 11.59 4.21 26.04
N ASP A 311 12.81 3.69 26.09
CA ASP A 311 13.20 2.46 25.38
C ASP A 311 12.38 1.27 25.87
N LYS A 312 12.20 1.12 27.19
CA LYS A 312 11.36 0.07 27.79
C LYS A 312 9.90 0.16 27.31
N ALA A 313 9.33 1.36 27.27
CA ALA A 313 7.96 1.57 26.77
C ALA A 313 7.83 1.19 25.27
N CYS A 314 8.82 1.55 24.45
CA CYS A 314 8.86 1.15 23.04
C CYS A 314 9.02 -0.37 22.89
N GLN A 315 9.81 -1.02 23.73
CA GLN A 315 9.94 -2.49 23.75
C GLN A 315 8.63 -3.18 24.13
N GLN A 316 7.90 -2.68 25.12
CA GLN A 316 6.58 -3.20 25.48
C GLN A 316 5.57 -3.06 24.33
N TRP A 317 5.58 -1.91 23.64
CA TRP A 317 4.75 -1.73 22.45
C TRP A 317 5.13 -2.70 21.33
N ASN A 318 6.43 -2.91 21.11
CA ASN A 318 6.91 -3.89 20.15
C ASN A 318 6.47 -5.31 20.55
N GLN A 319 6.61 -5.73 21.80
CA GLN A 319 6.15 -7.04 22.27
C GLN A 319 4.65 -7.24 22.09
N ALA A 320 3.84 -6.20 22.31
CA ALA A 320 2.38 -6.30 22.20
C ALA A 320 1.87 -6.36 20.75
N TYR A 321 2.61 -5.82 19.78
CA TYR A 321 2.10 -5.67 18.42
C TYR A 321 3.01 -6.23 17.31
N ALA A 322 4.32 -6.34 17.52
CA ALA A 322 5.19 -7.02 16.57
C ALA A 322 4.80 -8.50 16.49
N ARG A 323 4.90 -9.08 15.29
CA ARG A 323 4.71 -10.53 15.11
C ARG A 323 5.92 -11.26 15.69
N ASP A 324 5.77 -12.54 15.99
CA ASP A 324 6.91 -13.37 16.34
C ASP A 324 7.87 -13.48 15.16
N ASP A 325 9.16 -13.35 15.43
CA ASP A 325 10.21 -13.66 14.48
C ASP A 325 10.55 -15.14 14.58
N GLN A 326 10.38 -15.88 13.49
CA GLN A 326 10.88 -17.26 13.39
C GLN A 326 12.40 -17.32 13.20
N SER A 327 13.05 -16.19 12.92
CA SER A 327 14.49 -16.10 12.67
C SER A 327 15.07 -14.79 13.19
N LEU A 328 16.22 -14.87 13.86
CA LEU A 328 16.89 -13.75 14.51
C LEU A 328 18.25 -13.52 13.83
N ALA A 329 18.55 -12.28 13.47
CA ALA A 329 19.88 -11.83 13.07
C ALA A 329 20.63 -11.34 14.31
N VAL A 330 21.90 -11.70 14.46
CA VAL A 330 22.71 -11.31 15.62
C VAL A 330 23.93 -10.52 15.12
N ASP A 331 24.07 -9.27 15.55
CA ASP A 331 25.24 -8.41 15.29
C ASP A 331 25.89 -7.99 16.61
N GLY A 332 27.18 -8.27 16.77
CA GLY A 332 27.95 -7.92 17.95
C GLY A 332 29.00 -6.86 17.62
N LYS A 333 28.98 -5.72 18.31
CA LYS A 333 30.00 -4.69 18.19
C LYS A 333 30.76 -4.52 19.49
N THR A 334 32.08 -4.63 19.40
CA THR A 334 32.99 -4.27 20.49
C THR A 334 33.31 -2.79 20.40
N MET A 335 32.96 -2.03 21.42
CA MET A 335 33.20 -0.60 21.46
C MET A 335 34.67 -0.34 21.80
N ARG A 336 35.46 0.09 20.80
CA ARG A 336 36.85 0.48 21.02
C ARG A 336 36.90 1.65 22.02
N ASN A 337 37.65 1.48 23.10
CA ASN A 337 37.86 2.43 24.21
C ASN A 337 36.72 2.62 25.23
N ALA A 338 35.62 1.87 25.16
CA ALA A 338 34.62 1.85 26.23
C ALA A 338 34.93 0.69 27.19
N LYS A 339 35.61 0.98 28.30
CA LYS A 339 35.88 0.01 29.37
C LYS A 339 34.88 0.21 30.51
N ASP A 340 34.40 -0.88 31.10
CA ASP A 340 33.59 -0.80 32.31
C ASP A 340 34.45 -0.54 33.57
N GLU A 341 33.81 -0.45 34.73
CA GLU A 341 34.47 -0.18 36.02
C GLU A 341 35.50 -1.26 36.40
N GLN A 342 35.47 -2.43 35.75
CA GLN A 342 36.38 -3.56 35.96
C GLN A 342 37.49 -3.62 34.88
N GLY A 343 37.51 -2.67 33.95
CA GLY A 343 38.51 -2.57 32.89
C GLY A 343 38.23 -3.44 31.65
N ALA A 344 37.10 -4.15 31.62
CA ALA A 344 36.71 -5.00 30.50
C ALA A 344 36.10 -4.19 29.35
N GLN A 345 36.33 -4.62 28.10
CA GLN A 345 35.76 -3.95 26.93
C GLN A 345 34.25 -4.13 26.87
N THR A 346 33.52 -3.05 26.59
CA THR A 346 32.07 -3.08 26.46
C THR A 346 31.67 -3.70 25.12
N HIS A 347 30.94 -4.81 25.19
CA HIS A 347 30.33 -5.46 24.04
C HIS A 347 28.84 -5.10 23.96
N ILE A 348 28.44 -4.60 22.79
CA ILE A 348 27.04 -4.35 22.47
C ILE A 348 26.59 -5.44 21.52
N LEU A 349 25.57 -6.19 21.93
CA LEU A 349 24.93 -7.20 21.10
C LEU A 349 23.57 -6.67 20.65
N SER A 350 23.30 -6.74 19.35
CA SER A 350 22.02 -6.43 18.72
C SER A 350 21.45 -7.71 18.12
N VAL A 351 20.41 -8.26 18.72
CA VAL A 351 19.64 -9.36 18.13
C VAL A 351 18.42 -8.74 17.47
N VAL A 352 18.31 -8.79 16.14
CA VAL A 352 17.23 -8.19 15.39
C VAL A 352 16.42 -9.26 14.68
N GLY A 353 15.11 -9.26 14.88
CA GLY A 353 14.17 -10.08 14.16
C GLY A 353 14.27 -9.95 12.65
N HIS A 354 14.47 -11.05 11.94
CA HIS A 354 14.58 -11.04 10.48
C HIS A 354 13.23 -10.81 9.77
N GLN A 355 12.11 -10.95 10.48
CA GLN A 355 10.77 -10.79 9.94
C GLN A 355 10.07 -9.53 10.49
N THR A 356 10.52 -8.97 11.60
CA THR A 356 9.90 -7.80 12.19
C THR A 356 10.84 -6.61 12.34
N GLY A 357 12.14 -6.82 12.25
CA GLY A 357 13.14 -5.80 12.56
C GLY A 357 13.19 -5.44 14.04
N THR A 358 12.54 -6.22 14.92
CA THR A 358 12.51 -5.97 16.36
C THR A 358 13.89 -6.25 16.95
N CYS A 359 14.47 -5.28 17.66
CA CYS A 359 15.67 -5.53 18.46
C CYS A 359 15.27 -6.20 19.78
N HIS A 360 15.73 -7.42 19.99
CA HIS A 360 15.46 -8.30 21.14
C HIS A 360 16.50 -8.20 22.26
N THR A 361 17.60 -7.46 22.04
CA THR A 361 18.64 -7.26 23.08
C THR A 361 18.67 -5.84 23.63
N GLN A 362 18.96 -5.74 24.93
CA GLN A 362 19.39 -4.50 25.57
C GLN A 362 20.89 -4.27 25.34
N LYS A 363 21.28 -2.99 25.25
CA LYS A 363 22.59 -2.46 24.83
C LYS A 363 23.85 -3.01 25.54
N LYS A 364 23.74 -3.86 26.56
CA LYS A 364 24.90 -4.43 27.27
C LYS A 364 24.72 -5.94 27.40
N SER A 365 25.60 -6.70 26.76
CA SER A 365 25.74 -8.14 27.04
C SER A 365 26.33 -8.26 28.46
N ALA A 366 25.60 -8.89 29.37
CA ALA A 366 26.20 -9.36 30.62
C ALA A 366 27.20 -10.48 30.29
N HIS A 367 28.27 -10.58 31.08
CA HIS A 367 29.17 -11.74 31.01
C HIS A 367 28.36 -13.00 31.30
N CYS A 368 28.48 -14.00 30.43
CA CYS A 368 28.02 -15.34 30.73
C CYS A 368 29.00 -15.96 31.73
N PRO A 369 28.55 -16.56 32.85
CA PRO A 369 29.42 -17.17 33.85
C PRO A 369 30.37 -18.24 33.32
#